data_AF-A0A4Q4TQ39-F1
#
_entry.id   AF-A0A4Q4TQ39-F1
#
_cell.length_a   1.000
_cell.length_b   1.000
_cell.length_c   1.000
_cell.angle_alpha   90.00
_cell.angle_beta   90.00
_cell.angle_gamma   90.00
#
_symmetry.space_group_name_H-M   'P 1'
#
loop_
_entity.id
_entity.type
_entity.pdbx_description
1 polymer ?
#
loop_
_entity_poly.entity_id
_entity_poly.type
_entity_poly.pdbx_seq_one_letter_code
_entity_poly.pdbx_strand_id
1 'polypeptide(L)'
;MTDDGSGVNGQQIGAGVYTATGPDTYIIDDGEPDWYCVLTANEVAFQRLGKAWIPPSLWFKSEEELSSHITNLESSWDPAKTLRMASIAGQDPEDYQMVITPALVADTELDIHVYCYETKEAVNEEWTTTDIDYDGEWDNVKGDPED
;
A
#
# COMPACT_ATOMS: atom_id res chain seq x y z
N MET A 1 -8.04 16.81 -21.96
CA MET A 1 -7.22 15.81 -22.68
C MET A 1 -5.91 16.45 -23.05
N THR A 2 -4.90 16.24 -22.22
CA THR A 2 -3.49 16.35 -22.60
C THR A 2 -2.82 15.13 -21.99
N ASP A 3 -2.42 14.24 -22.89
CA ASP A 3 -1.43 13.20 -22.70
C ASP A 3 -0.07 13.89 -22.87
N ASP A 4 0.65 14.06 -21.77
CA ASP A 4 2.03 14.53 -21.72
C ASP A 4 2.89 13.45 -21.06
N GLY A 5 3.30 12.50 -21.90
CA GLY A 5 4.35 11.53 -21.61
C GLY A 5 5.61 12.19 -21.04
N SER A 6 5.68 12.20 -19.71
CA SER A 6 6.85 12.47 -18.87
C SER A 6 7.17 11.19 -18.10
N GLY A 7 8.44 10.82 -18.06
CA GLY A 7 8.92 9.50 -17.65
C GLY A 7 8.69 9.14 -16.18
N VAL A 8 8.58 7.83 -15.92
CA VAL A 8 8.61 7.18 -14.58
C VAL A 8 7.64 7.77 -13.54
N ASN A 9 6.34 7.66 -13.79
CA ASN A 9 5.29 8.22 -12.94
C ASN A 9 5.14 7.46 -11.60
N GLY A 10 5.58 8.06 -10.49
CA GLY A 10 4.96 7.96 -9.15
C GLY A 10 4.85 6.60 -8.45
N GLN A 11 5.33 5.51 -9.05
CA GLN A 11 5.21 4.16 -8.49
C GLN A 11 6.47 3.77 -7.73
N GLN A 12 6.54 4.19 -6.46
CA GLN A 12 7.71 3.96 -5.61
C GLN A 12 8.03 2.48 -5.40
N ILE A 13 7.00 1.66 -5.15
CA ILE A 13 7.16 0.22 -4.83
C ILE A 13 6.43 -0.67 -5.84
N GLY A 14 6.36 -0.18 -7.08
CA GLY A 14 5.81 -0.90 -8.23
C GLY A 14 4.34 -0.61 -8.51
N ALA A 15 3.75 -1.37 -9.43
CA ALA A 15 2.40 -1.15 -9.92
C ALA A 15 1.33 -1.66 -8.95
N GLY A 16 0.26 -0.89 -8.78
CA GLY A 16 -0.92 -1.31 -8.01
C GLY A 16 -1.73 -0.12 -7.47
N VAL A 17 -2.64 -0.42 -6.56
CA VAL A 17 -3.41 0.58 -5.81
C VAL A 17 -2.63 0.93 -4.55
N TYR A 18 -2.31 2.21 -4.40
CA TYR A 18 -1.59 2.74 -3.25
C TYR A 18 -2.58 3.14 -2.16
N THR A 19 -2.27 2.76 -0.92
CA THR A 19 -2.96 3.18 0.29
C THR A 19 -1.93 3.70 1.29
N ALA A 20 -2.36 4.51 2.26
CA ALA A 20 -1.55 4.92 3.39
C ALA A 20 -2.15 4.42 4.70
N THR A 21 -1.41 4.57 5.80
CA THR A 21 -1.85 4.10 7.13
C THR A 21 -3.12 4.82 7.60
N GLY A 22 -3.32 6.06 7.17
CA GLY A 22 -4.50 6.85 7.49
C GLY A 22 -4.87 7.87 6.40
N PRO A 23 -6.02 8.55 6.59
CA PRO A 23 -6.54 9.53 5.63
C PRO A 23 -5.70 10.80 5.50
N ASP A 24 -4.87 11.12 6.50
CA ASP A 24 -4.03 12.32 6.51
C ASP A 24 -2.55 12.02 6.19
N THR A 25 -2.17 10.75 6.06
CA THR A 25 -0.77 10.33 5.95
C THR A 25 -0.17 10.65 4.59
N TYR A 26 -0.96 10.64 3.51
CA TYR A 26 -0.44 10.87 2.17
C TYR A 26 -0.64 12.32 1.74
N ILE A 27 0.36 13.16 1.99
CA ILE A 27 0.30 14.59 1.68
C ILE A 27 0.79 14.83 0.24
N ILE A 28 -0.12 15.14 -0.70
CA ILE A 28 0.21 15.47 -2.10
C ILE A 28 0.34 16.99 -2.28
N ASP A 29 -0.51 17.75 -1.60
CA ASP A 29 -0.54 19.22 -1.61
C ASP A 29 -1.21 19.74 -0.31
N ASP A 30 -1.32 21.07 -0.18
CA ASP A 30 -2.01 21.73 0.94
C ASP A 30 -3.56 21.65 0.82
N GLY A 31 -4.09 20.87 -0.12
CA GLY A 31 -5.52 20.73 -0.42
C GLY A 31 -6.18 19.56 0.30
N GLU A 32 -7.48 19.66 0.55
CA GLU A 32 -8.27 18.51 0.99
C GLU A 32 -8.51 17.56 -0.19
N PRO A 33 -8.44 16.23 0.02
CA PRO A 33 -8.75 15.27 -1.03
C PRO A 33 -10.24 15.36 -1.44
N ASP A 34 -10.53 15.04 -2.70
CA ASP A 34 -11.91 15.00 -3.20
C ASP A 34 -12.78 13.94 -2.50
N TRP A 35 -12.15 12.86 -2.02
CA TRP A 35 -12.81 11.72 -1.37
C TRP A 35 -11.92 11.10 -0.31
N TYR A 36 -12.56 10.61 0.76
CA TYR A 36 -11.95 9.81 1.81
C TYR A 36 -12.46 8.38 1.70
N CYS A 37 -11.58 7.42 1.45
CA CYS A 37 -11.96 6.03 1.21
C CYS A 37 -11.43 5.09 2.31
N VAL A 38 -12.30 4.20 2.77
CA VAL A 38 -11.96 3.06 3.64
C VAL A 38 -11.98 1.80 2.80
N LEU A 39 -10.89 1.04 2.87
CA LEU A 39 -10.78 -0.27 2.25
C LEU A 39 -10.97 -1.33 3.32
N THR A 40 -11.77 -2.34 3.01
CA THR A 40 -11.93 -3.52 3.86
C THR A 40 -11.56 -4.76 3.06
N ALA A 41 -11.12 -5.81 3.75
CA ALA A 41 -10.77 -7.08 3.16
C ALA A 41 -11.13 -8.22 4.12
N ASN A 42 -11.18 -9.44 3.59
CA ASN A 42 -11.33 -10.64 4.40
C ASN A 42 -10.11 -10.82 5.31
N GLU A 43 -10.32 -10.72 6.62
CA GLU A 43 -9.25 -10.79 7.63
C GLU A 43 -8.41 -12.07 7.50
N VAL A 44 -9.05 -13.24 7.36
CA VAL A 44 -8.33 -14.53 7.30
C VAL A 44 -7.48 -14.63 6.04
N ALA A 45 -7.97 -14.14 4.90
CA ALA A 45 -7.19 -14.10 3.67
C ALA A 45 -6.04 -13.09 3.79
N PHE A 46 -6.33 -11.88 4.29
CA PHE A 46 -5.35 -10.82 4.49
C PHE A 46 -4.18 -11.27 5.39
N GLN A 47 -4.46 -11.94 6.51
CA GLN A 47 -3.41 -12.42 7.42
C GLN A 47 -2.51 -13.48 6.77
N ARG A 48 -3.01 -14.27 5.81
CA ARG A 48 -2.21 -15.26 5.07
C ARG A 48 -1.33 -14.68 3.98
N LEU A 49 -1.64 -13.48 3.48
CA LEU A 49 -0.85 -12.86 2.42
C LEU A 49 0.52 -12.46 2.93
N GLY A 50 1.53 -12.68 2.08
CA GLY A 50 2.83 -12.08 2.28
C GLY A 50 2.72 -10.56 2.24
N LYS A 51 3.46 -9.91 3.14
CA LYS A 51 3.58 -8.45 3.23
C LYS A 51 5.07 -8.14 3.30
N ALA A 52 5.59 -7.50 2.26
CA ALA A 52 7.00 -7.25 2.10
C ALA A 52 7.31 -5.77 2.30
N TRP A 53 8.19 -5.45 3.24
CA TRP A 53 8.85 -4.15 3.31
C TRP A 53 9.84 -4.02 2.14
N ILE A 54 9.67 -2.94 1.37
CA ILE A 54 10.52 -2.56 0.25
C ILE A 54 11.39 -1.37 0.70
N PRO A 55 12.68 -1.58 0.92
CA PRO A 55 13.53 -0.54 1.46
C PRO A 55 13.89 0.55 0.43
N PRO A 56 14.41 1.71 0.90
CA PRO A 56 14.82 2.82 0.05
C PRO A 56 15.75 2.46 -1.10
N SER A 57 16.65 1.50 -0.88
CA SER A 57 17.59 0.99 -1.89
C SER A 57 16.88 0.36 -3.11
N LEU A 58 15.64 -0.09 -2.93
CA LEU A 58 14.80 -0.74 -3.94
C LEU A 58 13.63 0.12 -4.45
N TRP A 59 13.51 1.38 -4.01
CA TRP A 59 12.49 2.26 -4.53
C TRP A 59 12.72 2.61 -6.00
N PHE A 60 11.61 2.74 -6.75
CA PHE A 60 11.59 3.05 -8.18
C PHE A 60 12.34 2.04 -9.06
N LYS A 61 12.63 0.85 -8.52
CA LYS A 61 13.24 -0.26 -9.25
C LYS A 61 12.22 -0.98 -10.12
N SER A 62 12.74 -1.82 -11.02
CA SER A 62 11.91 -2.63 -11.89
C SER A 62 11.10 -3.66 -11.11
N GLU A 63 9.96 -4.09 -11.67
CA GLU A 63 9.17 -5.19 -11.10
C GLU A 63 9.97 -6.49 -10.95
N GLU A 64 10.99 -6.72 -11.79
CA GLU A 64 11.89 -7.88 -11.68
C GLU A 64 12.77 -7.79 -10.42
N GLU A 65 13.34 -6.61 -10.12
CA GLU A 65 14.13 -6.37 -8.92
C GLU A 65 13.25 -6.49 -7.66
N LEU A 66 12.05 -5.89 -7.67
CA LEU A 66 11.09 -6.00 -6.57
C LEU A 66 10.65 -7.46 -6.35
N SER A 67 10.36 -8.19 -7.42
CA SER A 67 9.98 -9.61 -7.33
C SER A 67 11.10 -10.48 -6.79
N SER A 68 12.34 -10.18 -7.19
CA SER A 68 13.53 -10.87 -6.68
C SER A 68 13.69 -10.64 -5.18
N HIS A 69 13.52 -9.40 -4.71
CA HIS A 69 13.54 -9.08 -3.27
C HIS A 69 12.47 -9.83 -2.49
N ILE A 70 11.23 -9.80 -2.94
CA ILE A 70 10.11 -10.50 -2.27
C ILE A 70 10.38 -12.01 -2.18
N THR A 71 10.88 -12.62 -3.26
CA THR A 71 11.23 -14.05 -3.28
C THR A 71 12.42 -14.36 -2.37
N ASN A 72 13.36 -13.42 -2.19
CA ASN A 72 14.48 -13.58 -1.26
C ASN A 72 14.05 -13.49 0.21
N LEU A 73 13.01 -12.68 0.54
CA LEU A 73 12.43 -12.63 1.88
C LEU A 73 11.71 -13.93 2.25
N GLU A 74 10.97 -14.49 1.29
CA GLU A 74 10.28 -15.77 1.43
C GLU A 74 10.09 -16.44 0.07
N SER A 75 10.85 -17.53 -0.14
CA SER A 75 10.84 -18.26 -1.41
C SER A 75 9.49 -18.85 -1.79
N SER A 76 8.57 -19.02 -0.83
CA SER A 76 7.23 -19.54 -1.05
C SER A 76 6.20 -18.46 -1.43
N TRP A 77 6.54 -17.17 -1.33
CA TRP A 77 5.63 -16.08 -1.71
C TRP A 77 5.58 -15.89 -3.22
N ASP A 78 4.40 -15.56 -3.73
CA ASP A 78 4.21 -15.07 -5.09
C ASP A 78 4.31 -13.53 -5.06
N PRO A 79 5.33 -12.92 -5.70
CA PRO A 79 5.49 -11.47 -5.70
C PRO A 79 4.34 -10.70 -6.34
N ALA A 80 3.57 -11.33 -7.25
CA ALA A 80 2.39 -10.73 -7.83
C ALA A 80 1.21 -10.72 -6.84
N LYS A 81 1.21 -11.61 -5.85
CA LYS A 81 0.18 -11.73 -4.80
C LYS A 81 0.70 -11.34 -3.40
N THR A 82 1.71 -10.48 -3.34
CA THR A 82 2.31 -10.00 -2.10
C THR A 82 2.03 -8.51 -1.96
N LEU A 83 1.54 -8.09 -0.79
CA LEU A 83 1.42 -6.68 -0.45
C LEU A 83 2.82 -6.09 -0.28
N ARG A 84 3.01 -4.85 -0.73
CA ARG A 84 4.31 -4.18 -0.65
C ARG A 84 4.16 -2.96 0.23
N MET A 85 5.05 -2.76 1.19
CA MET A 85 5.01 -1.66 2.16
C MET A 85 6.31 -0.87 2.07
N ALA A 86 6.25 0.43 2.29
CA ALA A 86 7.43 1.30 2.41
C ALA A 86 7.08 2.59 3.13
N SER A 87 8.08 3.33 3.59
CA SER A 87 7.91 4.76 3.90
C SER A 87 7.66 5.55 2.61
N ILE A 88 7.05 6.73 2.72
CA ILE A 88 6.72 7.56 1.56
C ILE A 88 7.91 8.45 1.21
N ALA A 89 8.40 8.34 -0.03
CA ALA A 89 9.55 9.10 -0.49
C ALA A 89 9.26 10.62 -0.40
N GLY A 90 10.06 11.32 0.40
CA GLY A 90 9.95 12.77 0.58
C GLY A 90 9.00 13.20 1.70
N GLN A 91 8.44 12.26 2.48
CA GLN A 91 7.67 12.54 3.70
C GLN A 91 8.44 12.04 4.94
N ASP A 92 7.82 12.05 6.12
CA ASP A 92 8.50 11.60 7.33
C ASP A 92 8.73 10.07 7.29
N PRO A 93 9.80 9.55 7.93
CA PRO A 93 10.13 8.11 7.87
C PRO A 93 9.03 7.18 8.43
N GLU A 94 8.13 7.72 9.24
CA GLU A 94 7.00 7.04 9.87
C GLU A 94 5.72 7.09 8.99
N ASP A 95 5.73 7.87 7.90
CA ASP A 95 4.63 7.93 6.95
C ASP A 95 4.71 6.74 6.00
N TYR A 96 3.93 5.70 6.29
CA TYR A 96 3.94 4.46 5.51
C TYR A 96 2.84 4.40 4.45
N GLN A 97 3.18 3.74 3.35
CA GLN A 97 2.28 3.37 2.26
C GLN A 97 2.28 1.86 2.05
N MET A 98 1.20 1.36 1.46
CA MET A 98 1.06 -0.01 1.01
C MET A 98 0.55 -0.05 -0.43
N VAL A 99 1.06 -1.00 -1.22
CA VAL A 99 0.55 -1.33 -2.55
C VAL A 99 -0.20 -2.65 -2.52
N ILE A 100 -1.46 -2.56 -2.92
CA ILE A 100 -2.27 -3.71 -3.32
C ILE A 100 -1.97 -3.97 -4.79
N THR A 101 -1.24 -5.06 -5.07
CA THR A 101 -0.83 -5.41 -6.43
C THR A 101 -2.04 -5.73 -7.31
N PRO A 102 -1.94 -5.58 -8.65
CA PRO A 102 -3.07 -5.81 -9.55
C PRO A 102 -3.71 -7.21 -9.43
N ALA A 103 -2.92 -8.23 -9.10
CA ALA A 103 -3.45 -9.59 -8.92
C ALA A 103 -4.28 -9.73 -7.63
N LEU A 104 -4.00 -8.94 -6.59
CA LEU A 104 -4.76 -8.93 -5.33
C LEU A 104 -6.07 -8.15 -5.45
N VAL A 105 -6.13 -7.11 -6.29
CA VAL A 105 -7.38 -6.37 -6.55
C VAL A 105 -8.46 -7.28 -7.16
N ALA A 106 -8.06 -8.24 -7.98
CA ALA A 106 -8.95 -9.21 -8.60
C ALA A 106 -9.15 -10.49 -7.76
N ASP A 107 -8.56 -10.56 -6.56
CA ASP A 107 -8.58 -11.76 -5.73
C ASP A 107 -9.88 -11.87 -4.93
N THR A 108 -10.68 -12.88 -5.28
CA THR A 108 -11.98 -13.11 -4.64
C THR A 108 -11.87 -13.65 -3.21
N GLU A 109 -10.72 -14.18 -2.79
CA GLU A 109 -10.52 -14.60 -1.39
C GLU A 109 -10.24 -13.40 -0.50
N LEU A 110 -9.48 -12.43 -1.00
CA LEU A 110 -9.21 -11.19 -0.27
C LEU A 110 -10.46 -10.31 -0.15
N ASP A 111 -11.37 -10.39 -1.12
CA ASP A 111 -12.70 -9.75 -1.11
C ASP A 111 -12.64 -8.27 -0.70
N ILE A 112 -11.87 -7.48 -1.46
CA ILE A 112 -11.69 -6.05 -1.17
C ILE A 112 -12.99 -5.30 -1.48
N HIS A 113 -13.47 -4.53 -0.50
CA HIS A 113 -14.53 -3.54 -0.68
C HIS A 113 -14.02 -2.14 -0.39
N VAL A 114 -14.52 -1.17 -1.14
CA VAL A 114 -14.12 0.24 -1.03
C VAL A 114 -15.36 1.08 -0.69
N TYR A 115 -15.27 1.87 0.38
CA TYR A 115 -16.30 2.79 0.83
C TYR A 115 -15.73 4.20 0.80
N CYS A 116 -16.25 5.08 -0.06
CA CYS A 116 -15.75 6.44 -0.22
C CYS A 116 -16.80 7.47 0.21
N TYR A 117 -16.32 8.54 0.84
CA TYR A 117 -17.11 9.60 1.45
C TYR A 117 -16.55 10.96 1.03
N GLU A 118 -17.42 11.95 0.88
CA GLU A 118 -17.00 13.31 0.48
C GLU A 118 -16.21 14.03 1.58
N THR A 119 -16.44 13.66 2.85
CA THR A 119 -15.78 14.31 3.99
C THR A 119 -15.25 13.27 4.98
N LYS A 120 -14.15 13.62 5.66
CA LYS A 120 -13.59 12.83 6.76
C LYS A 120 -14.58 12.63 7.91
N GLU A 121 -15.43 13.62 8.16
CA GLU A 121 -16.47 13.55 9.18
C GLU A 121 -17.46 12.43 8.88
N ALA A 122 -17.90 12.29 7.63
CA ALA A 122 -18.80 11.21 7.22
C ALA A 122 -18.14 9.83 7.32
N VAL A 123 -16.83 9.72 7.11
CA VAL A 123 -16.10 8.47 7.39
C VAL A 123 -16.17 8.13 8.88
N ASN A 124 -15.92 9.11 9.75
CA ASN A 124 -15.86 8.92 11.20
C ASN A 124 -17.21 8.62 11.86
N GLU A 125 -18.33 8.86 11.17
CA GLU A 125 -19.65 8.43 11.63
C GLU A 125 -19.84 6.91 11.54
N GLU A 126 -19.18 6.26 10.58
CA GLU A 126 -19.33 4.83 10.28
C GLU A 126 -18.10 4.00 10.67
N TRP A 127 -16.91 4.60 10.64
CA TRP A 127 -15.63 3.92 10.81
C TRP A 127 -14.78 4.60 11.87
N THR A 128 -14.00 3.81 12.61
CA THR A 128 -12.92 4.36 13.44
C THR A 128 -11.69 4.54 12.54
N THR A 129 -11.38 5.77 12.14
CA THR A 129 -10.16 6.05 11.38
C THR A 129 -9.04 6.45 12.32
N THR A 130 -8.16 5.50 12.62
CA THR A 130 -6.84 5.75 13.22
C THR A 130 -5.80 5.18 12.28
N ASP A 131 -4.59 5.74 12.32
CA ASP A 131 -3.49 5.21 11.53
C ASP A 131 -3.27 3.74 11.87
N ILE A 132 -3.19 2.92 10.82
CA ILE A 132 -2.96 1.49 10.93
C ILE A 132 -1.49 1.24 11.21
N ASP A 133 -1.20 0.50 12.27
CA ASP A 133 0.14 0.02 12.59
C ASP A 133 0.49 -1.20 11.72
N TYR A 134 1.32 -0.99 10.70
CA TYR A 134 1.75 -2.04 9.76
C TYR A 134 2.73 -3.05 10.39
N ASP A 135 3.39 -2.70 11.49
CA ASP A 135 4.34 -3.56 12.20
C ASP A 135 3.70 -4.26 13.43
N GLY A 136 2.42 -3.99 13.68
CA GLY A 136 1.65 -4.52 14.80
C GLY A 136 1.02 -5.90 14.52
N GLU A 137 -0.31 -5.95 14.49
CA GLU A 137 -1.12 -7.19 14.53
C GLU A 137 -1.17 -7.97 13.20
N TRP A 138 -0.24 -7.73 12.28
CA TRP A 138 -0.24 -8.35 10.95
C TRP A 138 0.70 -9.55 10.89
N ASP A 139 0.15 -10.68 10.44
CA ASP A 139 0.90 -11.88 10.15
C ASP A 139 1.62 -11.78 8.79
N ASN A 140 2.66 -12.57 8.62
CA ASN A 140 3.42 -12.71 7.37
C ASN A 140 4.02 -11.39 6.85
N VAL A 141 4.43 -10.51 7.77
CA VAL A 141 5.25 -9.33 7.49
C VAL A 141 6.73 -9.71 7.49
N LYS A 142 7.46 -9.31 6.44
CA LYS A 142 8.91 -9.53 6.32
C LYS A 142 9.61 -8.37 5.63
N GLY A 143 10.92 -8.27 5.88
CA GLY A 143 11.79 -7.21 5.37
C GLY A 143 12.02 -6.15 6.43
N ASP A 144 12.91 -5.21 6.13
CA ASP A 144 13.24 -4.07 6.98
C ASP A 144 12.90 -2.79 6.18
N PRO A 145 12.10 -1.87 6.74
CA PRO A 145 11.75 -0.62 6.07
C PRO A 145 12.95 0.33 5.84
N GLU A 146 14.09 0.12 6.50
CA GLU A 146 15.26 1.02 6.46
C GLU A 146 16.48 0.49 5.66
N ASP A 147 16.58 -0.83 5.39
CA ASP A 147 17.81 -1.50 4.89
C ASP A 147 18.21 -1.33 3.40
#